data_AF-A0A1G8C6X6-F1
#
_entry.id   AF-A0A1G8C6X6-F1
#
_cell.length_a   1.000
_cell.length_b   1.000
_cell.length_c   1.000
_cell.angle_alpha   90.00
_cell.angle_beta   90.00
_cell.angle_gamma   90.00
#
_symmetry.space_group_name_H-M   'P 1'
#
loop_
_entity.id
_entity.type
_entity.pdbx_description
1 polymer ?
#
loop_
_entity_poly.entity_id
_entity_poly.type
_entity_poly.pdbx_seq_one_letter_code
_entity_poly.pdbx_strand_id
1 'polypeptide(L)' 'MPTPSLEAKKAYCAKTRKSNYAASLRLEGFPSTPADAERPLPSREELLNIYSGKKA' A
#
# COMPACT_ATOMS: atom_id res chain seq x y z
N MET A 1 24.04 -17.14 13.66
CA MET A 1 22.71 -16.88 13.06
C MET A 1 22.74 -17.38 11.63
N PRO A 2 21.89 -18.34 11.24
CA PRO A 2 21.82 -18.79 9.85
C PRO A 2 21.31 -17.66 8.95
N THR A 3 21.85 -17.56 7.74
CA THR A 3 21.41 -16.60 6.73
C THR A 3 20.03 -17.02 6.21
N PRO A 4 19.01 -16.12 6.24
CA PRO A 4 17.68 -16.47 5.75
C PRO A 4 17.70 -16.71 4.24
N SER A 5 16.91 -17.70 3.80
CA SER A 5 16.74 -18.02 2.38
C SER A 5 16.10 -16.87 1.61
N LEU A 6 16.23 -16.90 0.28
CA LEU A 6 15.58 -15.93 -0.60
C LEU A 6 14.05 -15.93 -0.41
N GLU A 7 13.46 -17.12 -0.29
CA GLU A 7 12.01 -17.28 -0.07
C GLU A 7 11.57 -16.67 1.25
N ALA A 8 12.32 -16.89 2.33
CA ALA A 8 12.04 -16.28 3.62
C ALA A 8 12.06 -14.74 3.55
N LYS A 9 13.03 -14.16 2.82
CA LYS A 9 13.09 -12.71 2.59
C LYS A 9 11.89 -12.20 1.79
N LYS A 10 11.48 -12.91 0.75
CA LYS A 10 10.30 -12.56 -0.06
C LYS A 10 9.02 -12.63 0.76
N ALA A 11 8.82 -13.69 1.55
CA ALA A 11 7.66 -13.86 2.41
C ALA A 11 7.58 -12.75 3.47
N TYR A 12 8.71 -12.40 4.08
CA TYR A 12 8.77 -11.29 5.03
C TYR A 12 8.40 -9.95 4.38
N CYS A 13 8.98 -9.65 3.20
CA CYS A 13 8.65 -8.43 2.46
C CYS A 13 7.16 -8.37 2.10
N ALA A 14 6.58 -9.46 1.60
CA ALA A 14 5.15 -9.52 1.29
C ALA A 14 4.27 -9.24 2.52
N LYS A 15 4.68 -9.74 3.70
CA LYS A 15 4.01 -9.53 4.98
C LYS A 15 4.08 -8.07 5.46
N THR A 16 5.23 -7.42 5.35
CA THR A 16 5.46 -6.11 6.02
C THR A 16 5.43 -4.90 5.09
N ARG A 17 5.49 -5.07 3.76
CA ARG A 17 5.62 -3.94 2.83
C ARG A 17 4.54 -2.87 2.98
N LYS A 18 3.27 -3.29 3.20
CA LYS A 18 2.15 -2.36 3.28
C LYS A 18 2.18 -1.52 4.56
N SER A 19 2.40 -2.16 5.70
CA SER A 19 2.48 -1.48 7.00
C SER A 19 3.69 -0.57 7.08
N ASN A 20 4.84 -0.99 6.54
CA ASN A 20 6.05 -0.17 6.46
C ASN A 20 5.81 1.08 5.60
N TYR A 21 5.17 0.94 4.44
CA TYR A 21 4.85 2.07 3.57
C TYR A 21 3.90 3.07 4.26
N ALA A 22 2.83 2.58 4.89
CA ALA A 22 1.91 3.44 5.65
C ALA A 22 2.61 4.18 6.80
N ALA A 23 3.58 3.53 7.47
CA ALA A 23 4.40 4.15 8.49
C ALA A 23 5.34 5.22 7.92
N SER A 24 6.00 4.97 6.78
CA SER A 24 6.83 5.97 6.09
C SER A 24 6.04 7.21 5.74
N LEU A 25 4.84 7.06 5.17
CA LEU A 25 3.95 8.19 4.86
C LEU A 25 3.62 9.03 6.10
N ARG A 26 3.44 8.39 7.26
CA ARG A 26 3.16 9.10 8.52
C ARG A 26 4.36 9.91 8.99
N LEU A 27 5.56 9.36 8.84
CA LEU A 27 6.82 10.06 9.17
C LEU A 27 7.03 11.28 8.28
N GLU A 28 6.57 11.22 7.03
CA GLU A 28 6.61 12.34 6.08
C GLU A 28 5.48 13.37 6.30
N GLY A 29 4.58 13.15 7.26
CA GLY A 29 3.51 14.07 7.61
C GLY A 29 2.21 13.87 6.82
N PHE A 30 2.10 12.82 6.00
CA PHE A 30 0.83 12.48 5.37
C PHE A 30 -0.17 11.94 6.40
N PRO A 31 -1.48 12.21 6.22
CA PRO A 31 -2.52 11.66 7.08
C PRO A 31 -2.77 10.18 6.75
N SER A 32 -1.80 9.31 7.04
CA SER A 32 -1.87 7.87 6.77
C SER A 32 -2.14 7.05 8.03
N THR A 33 -3.12 6.16 7.93
CA THR A 33 -3.53 5.24 8.99
C THR A 33 -3.16 3.80 8.63
N PRO A 34 -3.05 2.88 9.60
CA PRO A 34 -2.91 1.46 9.29
C PRO A 34 -4.07 0.90 8.44
N ALA A 35 -5.27 1.47 8.55
CA ALA A 35 -6.43 1.05 7.77
C ALA A 35 -6.26 1.30 6.26
N ASP A 36 -5.46 2.29 5.86
CA ASP A 36 -5.18 2.57 4.45
C ASP A 36 -4.42 1.43 3.75
N ALA A 37 -3.73 0.56 4.50
CA ALA A 37 -3.09 -0.64 3.96
C ALA A 37 -4.07 -1.76 3.58
N GLU A 38 -5.24 -1.80 4.26
CA GLU A 38 -6.28 -2.80 4.07
C GLU A 38 -7.38 -2.32 3.11
N ARG A 39 -7.45 -1.02 2.84
CA ARG A 39 -8.46 -0.46 1.95
C ARG A 39 -8.28 -1.03 0.54
N PRO A 40 -9.34 -1.62 -0.07
CA PRO A 40 -9.26 -2.06 -1.45
C PRO A 40 -9.00 -0.85 -2.36
N LEU A 41 -8.08 -1.03 -3.32
CA LEU A 41 -7.84 -0.02 -4.33
C LEU A 41 -8.97 -0.07 -5.36
N PRO A 42 -9.49 1.09 -5.79
CA PRO A 42 -10.49 1.13 -6.84
C PRO A 42 -9.92 0.57 -8.14
N SER A 43 -10.80 -0.02 -8.94
CA SER A 43 -10.46 -0.50 -10.27
C SER A 43 -10.06 0.66 -11.19
N ARG A 44 -9.38 0.33 -12.28
CA ARG A 44 -9.01 1.33 -13.30
C ARG A 44 -10.26 2.03 -13.88
N GLU A 45 -11.35 1.29 -14.07
CA GLU A 45 -12.61 1.80 -14.60
C GLU A 45 -13.28 2.76 -13.62
N GLU A 46 -13.28 2.43 -12.33
CA GLU A 46 -13.78 3.30 -11.25
C GLU A 46 -12.98 4.62 -11.20
N LEU A 47 -11.65 4.53 -11.27
CA LEU A 47 -10.80 5.72 -11.32
C LEU A 47 -11.06 6.58 -12.56
N LEU A 48 -11.21 5.96 -13.74
CA LEU A 48 -11.54 6.70 -14.95
C LEU A 48 -12.90 7.39 -14.82
N ASN A 49 -13.91 6.76 -14.24
CA ASN A 49 -15.20 7.43 -14.03
C ASN A 49 -15.09 8.63 -13.06
N ILE A 50 -14.31 8.51 -11.98
CA ILE A 50 -14.10 9.58 -11.01
C ILE A 50 -13.34 10.78 -11.62
N TYR A 51 -12.31 10.51 -12.44
CA TYR A 51 -11.35 11.54 -12.88
C TYR A 51 -11.48 11.96 -14.35
N SER A 52 -12.26 11.27 -15.20
CA SER A 52 -12.39 11.58 -16.64
C SER A 52 -13.16 12.87 -16.96
N GLY A 53 -13.49 13.69 -15.96
CA GLY A 53 -14.00 15.04 -16.20
C GLY A 53 -15.40 15.10 -16.80
N LYS A 54 -16.20 14.02 -16.73
CA LYS A 54 -17.65 14.15 -16.91
C LYS A 54 -18.21 14.92 -15.72
N LYS A 55 -18.19 16.25 -15.82
CA LYS A 55 -19.01 17.14 -15.02
C LYS A 55 -20.45 16.61 -15.07
N ALA A 56 -21.05 16.41 -13.90
CA ALA A 56 -22.49 16.53 -13.77
C ALA A 56 -22.90 17.97 -14.08
#